data_AF-X1K405-F1
#
_entry.id   AF-X1K405-F1
#
_cell.length_a   1.000
_cell.length_b   1.000
_cell.length_c   1.000
_cell.angle_alpha   90.00
_cell.angle_beta   90.00
_cell.angle_gamma   90.00
#
_symmetry.space_group_name_H-M   'P 1'
#
loop_
_entity.id
_entity.type
_entity.pdbx_description
1 polymer ?
#
loop_
_entity_poly.entity_id
_entity_poly.type
_entity_poly.pdbx_seq_one_letter_code
_entity_poly.pdbx_strand_id
1 'polypeptide(L)'
;MAIRSENIPNTSETVFSTGSITKQFTAAGIMKLEMQGKLSTNDPITKFFEKVPEEKETITLHHLLTHTSGVINYTGMDYETAKRDETARKILDAPLLFKPGERFEYSNAGFSLLAAVIEKVTGKGYEEYLYEHLFKPAGMKFTGYRLPKWENKVVAHWYVGENDNGIPLEKPYPYWNLLGNGGILSTTEDMYKWHLALKGDKILSA
;
A
#
# COMPACT_ATOMS: atom_id res chain seq x y z
N MET A 1 -20.11 0.34 17.36
CA MET A 1 -20.35 -1.04 16.93
C MET A 1 -19.45 -1.33 15.74
N ALA A 2 -18.88 -2.55 15.66
CA ALA A 2 -18.16 -3.02 14.50
C ALA A 2 -19.14 -3.40 13.37
N ILE A 3 -20.29 -3.98 13.74
CA ILE A 3 -21.40 -4.30 12.84
C ILE A 3 -22.69 -3.85 13.56
N ARG A 4 -23.36 -2.83 13.00
CA ARG A 4 -24.54 -2.21 13.64
C ARG A 4 -25.75 -3.14 13.63
N SER A 5 -26.04 -3.79 12.50
CA SER A 5 -27.19 -4.68 12.30
C SER A 5 -27.21 -5.88 13.26
N GLU A 6 -26.03 -6.37 13.63
CA GLU A 6 -25.85 -7.55 14.48
C GLU A 6 -25.54 -7.19 15.94
N ASN A 7 -25.52 -5.90 16.29
CA ASN A 7 -25.10 -5.41 17.59
C ASN A 7 -23.72 -5.97 18.03
N ILE A 8 -22.77 -6.08 17.09
CA ILE A 8 -21.41 -6.52 17.42
C ILE A 8 -20.59 -5.31 17.92
N PRO A 9 -20.07 -5.33 19.16
CA PRO A 9 -19.31 -4.22 19.71
C PRO A 9 -17.95 -4.03 19.02
N ASN A 10 -17.40 -2.83 19.12
CA ASN A 10 -16.02 -2.57 18.69
C ASN A 10 -15.06 -2.97 19.81
N THR A 11 -13.95 -3.63 19.49
CA THR A 11 -12.91 -4.08 20.42
C THR A 11 -11.53 -3.75 19.85
N SER A 12 -10.46 -3.87 20.65
CA SER A 12 -9.08 -3.73 20.15
C SER A 12 -8.69 -4.79 19.11
N GLU A 13 -9.45 -5.89 19.04
CA GLU A 13 -9.27 -6.98 18.07
C GLU A 13 -10.09 -6.83 16.80
N THR A 14 -11.00 -5.85 16.75
CA THR A 14 -11.80 -5.57 15.56
C THR A 14 -10.88 -5.12 14.43
N VAL A 15 -11.06 -5.72 13.26
CA VAL A 15 -10.27 -5.45 12.06
C VAL A 15 -10.89 -4.30 11.28
N PHE A 16 -10.08 -3.31 10.92
CA PHE A 16 -10.48 -2.13 10.17
C PHE A 16 -9.65 -1.98 8.90
N SER A 17 -10.26 -1.41 7.86
CA SER A 17 -9.48 -0.85 6.76
C SER A 17 -8.68 0.34 7.26
N THR A 18 -7.38 0.30 7.06
CA THR A 18 -6.45 1.35 7.51
C THR A 18 -6.42 2.54 6.55
N GLY A 19 -7.03 2.43 5.37
CA GLY A 19 -6.97 3.47 4.34
C GLY A 19 -5.51 3.84 4.03
N SER A 20 -5.23 5.13 3.91
CA SER A 20 -3.90 5.62 3.51
C SER A 20 -2.77 5.37 4.52
N ILE A 21 -3.07 4.91 5.74
CA ILE A 21 -2.07 4.38 6.68
C ILE A 21 -1.27 3.24 6.04
N THR A 22 -1.87 2.51 5.07
CA THR A 22 -1.21 1.50 4.23
C THR A 22 0.14 1.95 3.67
N LYS A 23 0.25 3.23 3.26
CA LYS A 23 1.45 3.78 2.61
C LYS A 23 2.71 3.62 3.43
N GLN A 24 2.61 3.65 4.76
CA GLN A 24 3.79 3.47 5.61
C GLN A 24 4.40 2.07 5.46
N PHE A 25 3.58 1.04 5.19
CA PHE A 25 4.06 -0.31 4.97
C PHE A 25 4.73 -0.43 3.60
N THR A 26 4.17 0.21 2.59
CA THR A 26 4.78 0.32 1.25
C THR A 26 6.13 1.02 1.33
N ALA A 27 6.19 2.17 2.00
CA ALA A 27 7.41 2.92 2.21
C ALA A 27 8.45 2.09 2.98
N ALA A 28 8.05 1.46 4.09
CA ALA A 28 8.93 0.56 4.83
C ALA A 28 9.42 -0.63 3.98
N GLY A 29 8.58 -1.16 3.09
CA GLY A 29 8.97 -2.21 2.14
C GLY A 29 10.07 -1.73 1.18
N ILE A 30 9.94 -0.52 0.63
CA ILE A 30 10.98 0.08 -0.24
C ILE A 30 12.27 0.32 0.56
N MET A 31 12.18 0.94 1.74
CA MET A 31 13.36 1.16 2.60
C MET A 31 14.03 -0.16 2.98
N LYS A 32 13.25 -1.21 3.25
CA LYS A 32 13.79 -2.55 3.55
C LYS A 32 14.56 -3.13 2.36
N LEU A 33 14.08 -2.95 1.14
CA LEU A 33 14.79 -3.37 -0.07
C LEU A 33 16.07 -2.56 -0.30
N GLU A 34 16.05 -1.26 0.00
CA GLU A 34 17.26 -0.42 -0.04
C GLU A 34 18.31 -0.89 0.96
N MET A 35 17.91 -1.16 2.21
CA MET A 35 18.79 -1.73 3.25
C MET A 35 19.35 -3.11 2.85
N GLN A 36 18.63 -3.87 2.02
CA GLN A 36 19.09 -5.14 1.46
C GLN A 36 20.01 -4.97 0.24
N GLY A 37 20.30 -3.73 -0.19
CA GLY A 37 21.11 -3.43 -1.36
C GLY A 37 20.44 -3.81 -2.70
N LYS A 38 19.12 -4.02 -2.71
CA LYS A 38 18.39 -4.49 -3.91
C LYS A 38 17.92 -3.35 -4.81
N LEU A 39 17.77 -2.16 -4.25
CA LEU A 39 17.44 -0.92 -4.96
C LEU A 39 18.05 0.27 -4.21
N SER A 40 17.96 1.46 -4.79
CA SER A 40 18.13 2.72 -4.07
C SER A 40 16.91 3.60 -4.27
N THR A 41 16.55 4.44 -3.30
CA THR A 41 15.47 5.42 -3.50
C THR A 41 15.79 6.43 -4.59
N ASN A 42 17.07 6.59 -4.95
CA ASN A 42 17.50 7.42 -6.07
C ASN A 42 17.41 6.71 -7.43
N ASP A 43 17.09 5.41 -7.48
CA ASP A 43 16.89 4.71 -8.74
C ASP A 43 15.75 5.38 -9.53
N PRO A 44 15.94 5.64 -10.83
CA PRO A 44 14.87 6.12 -11.69
C PRO A 44 13.86 4.99 -11.95
N ILE A 45 12.60 5.35 -12.18
CA ILE A 45 11.53 4.39 -12.47
C ILE A 45 11.79 3.58 -13.75
N THR A 46 12.64 4.08 -14.66
CA THR A 46 13.10 3.40 -15.88
C THR A 46 13.82 2.07 -15.61
N LYS A 47 14.38 1.90 -14.41
CA LYS A 47 15.00 0.63 -13.97
C LYS A 47 13.98 -0.49 -13.76
N PHE A 48 12.72 -0.14 -13.50
CA PHE A 48 11.67 -1.09 -13.10
C PHE A 48 10.54 -1.20 -14.14
N PHE A 49 10.33 -0.16 -14.94
CA PHE A 49 9.26 -0.12 -15.95
C PHE A 49 9.85 0.09 -17.34
N GLU A 50 9.35 -0.68 -18.31
CA GLU A 50 9.69 -0.49 -19.72
C GLU A 50 8.86 0.64 -20.33
N LYS A 51 9.35 1.22 -21.43
CA LYS A 51 8.63 2.24 -22.22
C LYS A 51 8.11 3.38 -21.35
N VAL A 52 8.96 3.89 -20.46
CA VAL A 52 8.66 5.09 -19.67
C VAL A 52 8.76 6.29 -20.61
N PRO A 53 7.76 7.18 -20.68
CA PRO A 53 7.85 8.40 -21.49
C PRO A 53 9.01 9.30 -21.02
N GLU A 54 9.68 9.97 -21.95
CA GLU A 54 10.86 10.82 -21.70
C GLU A 54 10.68 11.79 -20.53
N GLU A 55 9.51 12.46 -20.48
CA GLU A 55 9.16 13.42 -19.41
C GLU A 55 9.13 12.81 -18.00
N LYS A 56 9.01 11.48 -17.89
CA LYS A 56 8.93 10.72 -16.63
C LYS A 56 10.22 9.97 -16.30
N GLU A 57 11.22 9.97 -17.17
CA GLU A 57 12.45 9.18 -16.98
C GLU A 57 13.26 9.61 -15.74
N THR A 58 13.13 10.88 -15.35
CA THR A 58 13.79 11.47 -14.17
C THR A 58 13.04 11.25 -12.86
N ILE A 59 11.86 10.61 -12.88
CA ILE A 59 11.15 10.25 -11.65
C ILE A 59 11.96 9.17 -10.93
N THR A 60 12.34 9.43 -9.69
CA THR A 60 12.99 8.46 -8.81
C THR A 60 11.97 7.83 -7.87
N LEU A 61 12.34 6.73 -7.22
CA LEU A 61 11.53 6.17 -6.14
C LEU A 61 11.34 7.16 -4.99
N HIS A 62 12.33 8.01 -4.71
CA HIS A 62 12.23 9.09 -3.73
C HIS A 62 11.10 10.05 -4.08
N HIS A 63 11.00 10.49 -5.34
CA HIS A 63 9.90 11.35 -5.78
C HIS A 63 8.52 10.71 -5.58
N LEU A 64 8.40 9.38 -5.77
CA LEU A 64 7.16 8.66 -5.48
C LEU A 64 6.87 8.60 -3.97
N LEU A 65 7.87 8.27 -3.16
CA LEU A 65 7.76 8.19 -1.69
C LEU A 65 7.35 9.52 -1.06
N THR A 66 7.85 10.64 -1.59
CA THR A 66 7.62 11.99 -1.05
C THR A 66 6.49 12.74 -1.72
N HIS A 67 5.74 12.10 -2.62
CA HIS A 67 4.65 12.74 -3.37
C HIS A 67 5.10 13.97 -4.18
N THR A 68 6.28 13.92 -4.78
CA THR A 68 6.85 15.00 -5.61
C THR A 68 7.12 14.57 -7.05
N SER A 69 6.56 13.44 -7.50
CA SER A 69 6.81 12.89 -8.84
C SER A 69 6.04 13.57 -9.98
N GLY A 70 4.97 14.30 -9.67
CA GLY A 70 4.08 14.87 -10.69
C GLY A 70 3.11 13.87 -11.33
N VAL A 71 3.10 12.61 -10.91
CA VAL A 71 2.14 11.61 -11.44
C VAL A 71 0.72 11.86 -10.91
N ILE A 72 -0.28 11.51 -11.70
CA ILE A 72 -1.70 11.62 -11.35
C ILE A 72 -2.04 10.93 -10.02
N ASN A 73 -3.16 11.27 -9.39
CA ASN A 73 -3.54 10.70 -8.10
C ASN A 73 -4.23 9.32 -8.24
N TYR A 74 -5.11 9.14 -9.24
CA TYR A 74 -5.94 7.92 -9.38
C TYR A 74 -5.99 7.44 -10.83
N THR A 75 -6.06 6.12 -11.03
CA THR A 75 -6.26 5.48 -12.35
C THR A 75 -7.62 4.78 -12.51
N GLY A 76 -8.45 4.78 -11.47
CA GLY A 76 -9.73 4.10 -11.43
C GLY A 76 -10.28 4.07 -10.01
N MET A 77 -11.36 3.31 -9.80
CA MET A 77 -11.99 3.21 -8.49
C MET A 77 -11.25 2.22 -7.58
N ASP A 78 -11.27 2.48 -6.28
CA ASP A 78 -10.51 1.74 -5.25
C ASP A 78 -10.71 0.22 -5.29
N TYR A 79 -11.93 -0.25 -5.52
CA TYR A 79 -12.29 -1.67 -5.49
C TYR A 79 -12.57 -2.26 -6.89
N GLU A 80 -12.22 -1.53 -7.94
CA GLU A 80 -12.29 -2.03 -9.31
C GLU A 80 -11.20 -3.09 -9.53
N THR A 81 -11.56 -4.20 -10.17
CA THR A 81 -10.60 -5.23 -10.56
C THR A 81 -9.59 -4.62 -11.53
N ALA A 82 -8.32 -4.62 -11.14
CA ALA A 82 -7.23 -4.06 -11.95
C ALA A 82 -5.97 -4.88 -11.74
N LYS A 83 -5.18 -5.04 -12.81
CA LYS A 83 -3.90 -5.77 -12.78
C LYS A 83 -2.74 -4.81 -12.64
N ARG A 84 -1.66 -5.25 -11.98
CA ARG A 84 -0.45 -4.45 -11.73
C ARG A 84 0.05 -3.72 -12.97
N ASP A 85 0.34 -4.46 -14.03
CA ASP A 85 1.03 -3.91 -15.20
C ASP A 85 0.10 -3.00 -16.02
N GLU A 86 -1.21 -3.26 -16.00
CA GLU A 86 -2.21 -2.36 -16.59
C GLU A 86 -2.33 -1.05 -15.81
N THR A 87 -2.44 -1.12 -14.47
CA THR A 87 -2.47 0.06 -13.61
C THR A 87 -1.17 0.86 -13.76
N ALA A 88 -0.01 0.22 -13.68
CA ALA A 88 1.28 0.89 -13.88
C ALA A 88 1.35 1.56 -15.26
N ARG A 89 0.82 0.91 -16.30
CA ARG A 89 0.77 1.49 -17.65
C ARG A 89 -0.14 2.72 -17.73
N LYS A 90 -1.34 2.67 -17.14
CA LYS A 90 -2.25 3.84 -17.04
C LYS A 90 -1.57 5.02 -16.36
N ILE A 91 -0.77 4.78 -15.31
CA ILE A 91 -0.04 5.85 -14.60
C ILE A 91 1.06 6.45 -15.50
N LEU A 92 1.82 5.60 -16.20
CA LEU A 92 2.94 6.05 -17.04
C LEU A 92 2.46 6.81 -18.29
N ASP A 93 1.33 6.40 -18.86
CA ASP A 93 0.76 7.02 -20.07
C ASP A 93 -0.03 8.31 -19.77
N ALA A 94 -0.42 8.55 -18.51
CA ALA A 94 -1.11 9.78 -18.11
C ALA A 94 -0.15 10.99 -18.13
N PRO A 95 -0.63 12.21 -18.44
CA PRO A 95 0.22 13.40 -18.44
C PRO A 95 0.74 13.72 -17.04
N LEU A 96 1.96 14.25 -16.95
CA LEU A 96 2.46 14.81 -15.71
C LEU A 96 1.68 16.07 -15.32
N LEU A 97 1.42 16.20 -14.03
CA LEU A 97 0.81 17.39 -13.44
C LEU A 97 1.82 18.55 -13.27
N PHE A 98 3.10 18.20 -13.13
CA PHE A 98 4.25 19.11 -12.97
C PHE A 98 5.55 18.30 -13.10
N LYS A 99 6.71 18.98 -13.14
CA LYS A 99 8.00 18.28 -13.30
C LYS A 99 8.41 17.56 -12.01
N PRO A 100 9.06 16.38 -12.08
CA PRO A 100 9.50 15.67 -10.89
C PRO A 100 10.39 16.55 -9.98
N GLY A 101 10.08 16.59 -8.69
CA GLY A 101 10.78 17.38 -7.68
C GLY A 101 10.30 18.83 -7.53
N GLU A 102 9.42 19.33 -8.41
CA GLU A 102 9.03 20.75 -8.42
C GLU A 102 8.17 21.16 -7.22
N ARG A 103 7.19 20.31 -6.84
CA ARG A 103 6.30 20.56 -5.70
C ARG A 103 5.73 19.27 -5.11
N PHE A 104 5.12 19.39 -3.93
CA PHE A 104 4.34 18.32 -3.32
C PHE A 104 2.91 18.28 -3.92
N GLU A 105 2.46 17.09 -4.29
CA GLU A 105 1.07 16.79 -4.65
C GLU A 105 0.78 15.33 -4.30
N TYR A 106 -0.20 15.11 -3.43
CA TYR A 106 -0.51 13.78 -2.94
C TYR A 106 -0.97 12.85 -4.08
N SER A 107 -0.37 11.66 -4.15
CA SER A 107 -0.66 10.68 -5.21
C SER A 107 -0.74 9.26 -4.67
N ASN A 108 -1.92 8.66 -4.79
CA ASN A 108 -2.16 7.24 -4.53
C ASN A 108 -1.53 6.36 -5.61
N ALA A 109 -1.67 6.72 -6.87
CA ALA A 109 -1.05 6.03 -8.00
C ALA A 109 0.48 5.96 -7.86
N GLY A 110 1.14 7.00 -7.34
CA GLY A 110 2.58 6.95 -7.04
C GLY A 110 2.95 5.80 -6.08
N PHE A 111 2.11 5.54 -5.07
CA PHE A 111 2.30 4.43 -4.14
C PHE A 111 1.93 3.06 -4.74
N SER A 112 0.97 3.00 -5.67
CA SER A 112 0.73 1.78 -6.46
C SER A 112 1.94 1.42 -7.33
N LEU A 113 2.66 2.41 -7.90
CA LEU A 113 3.94 2.16 -8.58
C LEU A 113 4.99 1.60 -7.61
N LEU A 114 5.11 2.14 -6.39
CA LEU A 114 6.04 1.60 -5.38
C LEU A 114 5.72 0.13 -5.02
N ALA A 115 4.45 -0.23 -4.88
CA ALA A 115 4.06 -1.62 -4.69
C ALA A 115 4.45 -2.51 -5.89
N ALA A 116 4.30 -2.01 -7.11
CA ALA A 116 4.74 -2.72 -8.31
C ALA A 116 6.27 -2.89 -8.37
N VAL A 117 7.03 -1.90 -7.91
CA VAL A 117 8.50 -1.98 -7.77
C VAL A 117 8.89 -3.08 -6.79
N ILE A 118 8.22 -3.18 -5.63
CA ILE A 118 8.45 -4.26 -4.66
C ILE A 118 8.29 -5.64 -5.34
N GLU A 119 7.20 -5.87 -6.07
CA GLU A 119 6.99 -7.15 -6.76
C GLU A 119 8.06 -7.42 -7.81
N LYS A 120 8.44 -6.41 -8.60
CA LYS A 120 9.45 -6.56 -9.67
C LYS A 120 10.84 -6.85 -9.13
N VAL A 121 11.23 -6.21 -8.03
CA VAL A 121 12.56 -6.39 -7.41
C VAL A 121 12.63 -7.74 -6.68
N THR A 122 11.53 -8.21 -6.13
CA THR A 122 11.52 -9.42 -5.28
C THR A 122 11.09 -10.68 -6.00
N GLY A 123 10.34 -10.56 -7.10
CA GLY A 123 9.64 -11.67 -7.75
C GLY A 123 8.46 -12.23 -6.94
N LYS A 124 8.10 -11.62 -5.80
CA LYS A 124 7.01 -12.05 -4.91
C LYS A 124 5.79 -11.16 -5.05
N GLY A 125 4.64 -11.65 -4.60
CA GLY A 125 3.45 -10.80 -4.46
C GLY A 125 3.68 -9.70 -3.42
N TYR A 126 3.09 -8.52 -3.63
CA TYR A 126 3.28 -7.37 -2.73
C TYR A 126 2.93 -7.71 -1.29
N GLU A 127 1.74 -8.31 -1.07
CA GLU A 127 1.28 -8.68 0.26
C GLU A 127 2.17 -9.74 0.91
N GLU A 128 2.66 -10.70 0.12
CA GLU A 128 3.56 -11.77 0.58
C GLU A 128 4.88 -11.18 1.07
N TYR A 129 5.46 -10.25 0.30
CA TYR A 129 6.68 -9.56 0.71
C TYR A 129 6.49 -8.78 2.01
N LEU A 130 5.41 -8.00 2.15
CA LEU A 130 5.14 -7.27 3.39
C LEU A 130 4.93 -8.22 4.57
N TYR A 131 4.22 -9.33 4.36
CA TYR A 131 4.01 -10.33 5.41
C TYR A 131 5.34 -10.90 5.91
N GLU A 132 6.19 -11.38 5.00
CA GLU A 132 7.45 -12.02 5.37
C GLU A 132 8.46 -11.06 6.02
N HIS A 133 8.55 -9.83 5.49
CA HIS A 133 9.64 -8.91 5.85
C HIS A 133 9.22 -7.83 6.85
N LEU A 134 7.92 -7.54 6.99
CA LEU A 134 7.41 -6.53 7.92
C LEU A 134 6.48 -7.14 8.97
N PHE A 135 5.35 -7.74 8.57
CA PHE A 135 4.28 -8.09 9.51
C PHE A 135 4.65 -9.27 10.41
N LYS A 136 5.12 -10.37 9.84
CA LYS A 136 5.57 -11.55 10.59
C LYS A 136 6.69 -11.20 11.59
N PRO A 137 7.78 -10.50 11.21
CA PRO A 137 8.80 -10.11 12.17
C PRO A 137 8.30 -9.10 13.20
N ALA A 138 7.38 -8.19 12.86
CA ALA A 138 6.75 -7.28 13.83
C ALA A 138 5.73 -7.98 14.75
N GLY A 139 5.37 -9.24 14.49
CA GLY A 139 4.35 -9.99 15.24
C GLY A 139 2.91 -9.57 14.90
N MET A 140 2.70 -8.91 13.77
CA MET A 140 1.41 -8.46 13.27
C MET A 140 0.71 -9.61 12.54
N LYS A 141 -0.12 -10.38 13.25
CA LYS A 141 -0.76 -11.60 12.72
C LYS A 141 -2.08 -11.34 11.99
N PHE A 142 -2.69 -10.20 12.25
CA PHE A 142 -3.99 -9.76 11.76
C PHE A 142 -3.84 -8.45 10.99
N THR A 143 -2.85 -8.40 10.09
CA THR A 143 -2.59 -7.27 9.19
C THR A 143 -2.27 -7.75 7.79
N GLY A 144 -2.96 -7.20 6.79
CA GLY A 144 -2.81 -7.57 5.38
C GLY A 144 -4.07 -7.24 4.57
N TYR A 145 -4.13 -7.73 3.33
CA TYR A 145 -5.33 -7.71 2.49
C TYR A 145 -6.08 -9.05 2.58
N ARG A 146 -5.44 -10.13 2.14
CA ARG A 146 -6.04 -11.45 1.92
C ARG A 146 -5.25 -12.60 2.54
N LEU A 147 -3.95 -12.41 2.81
CA LEU A 147 -3.09 -13.44 3.40
C LEU A 147 -3.46 -13.80 4.84
N PRO A 148 -3.80 -12.85 5.74
CA PRO A 148 -4.34 -13.23 7.04
C PRO A 148 -5.64 -14.00 6.81
N LYS A 149 -5.80 -15.16 7.45
CA LYS A 149 -7.00 -15.98 7.27
C LYS A 149 -8.27 -15.33 7.83
N TRP A 150 -8.13 -14.26 8.62
CA TRP A 150 -9.20 -13.53 9.31
C TRP A 150 -10.14 -14.41 10.16
N GLU A 151 -9.78 -15.67 10.38
CA GLU A 151 -10.53 -16.62 11.20
C GLU A 151 -10.69 -16.08 12.62
N ASN A 152 -11.90 -16.18 13.15
CA ASN A 152 -12.27 -15.71 14.50
C ASN A 152 -12.05 -14.20 14.73
N LYS A 153 -11.96 -13.38 13.67
CA LYS A 153 -11.91 -11.92 13.79
C LYS A 153 -13.15 -11.28 13.20
N VAL A 154 -13.63 -10.24 13.88
CA VAL A 154 -14.68 -9.37 13.37
C VAL A 154 -14.04 -8.33 12.46
N VAL A 155 -14.36 -8.37 11.17
CA VAL A 155 -14.02 -7.29 10.24
C VAL A 155 -15.16 -6.28 10.28
N ALA A 156 -14.83 -5.04 10.63
CA ALA A 156 -15.82 -3.99 10.75
C ALA A 156 -16.44 -3.66 9.38
N HIS A 157 -17.74 -3.42 9.38
CA HIS A 157 -18.45 -2.91 8.22
C HIS A 157 -18.08 -1.45 7.96
N TRP A 158 -18.07 -1.06 6.69
CA TRP A 158 -17.92 0.34 6.30
C TRP A 158 -19.29 1.03 6.22
N TYR A 159 -19.46 2.09 7.02
CA TYR A 159 -20.68 2.88 7.04
C TYR A 159 -20.48 4.25 6.39
N VAL A 160 -21.43 4.67 5.55
CA VAL A 160 -21.56 6.05 5.04
C VAL A 160 -22.91 6.58 5.46
N GLY A 161 -22.93 7.40 6.52
CA GLY A 161 -24.17 7.72 7.23
C GLY A 161 -24.80 6.46 7.81
N GLU A 162 -26.04 6.17 7.41
CA GLU A 162 -26.78 4.95 7.78
C GLU A 162 -26.60 3.81 6.78
N ASN A 163 -25.95 4.05 5.64
CA ASN A 163 -25.73 3.01 4.64
C ASN A 163 -24.61 2.06 5.09
N ASP A 164 -24.95 0.79 5.21
CA ASP A 164 -24.01 -0.31 5.43
C ASP A 164 -23.45 -0.79 4.08
N ASN A 165 -22.13 -0.69 3.90
CA ASN A 165 -21.45 -1.06 2.65
C ASN A 165 -20.73 -2.42 2.74
N GLY A 166 -20.98 -3.17 3.82
CA GLY A 166 -20.38 -4.48 4.10
C GLY A 166 -18.89 -4.38 4.47
N ILE A 167 -18.18 -5.49 4.28
CA ILE A 167 -16.75 -5.59 4.60
C ILE A 167 -15.87 -5.42 3.36
N PRO A 168 -14.66 -4.84 3.49
CA PRO A 168 -13.71 -4.73 2.37
C PRO A 168 -13.32 -6.08 1.75
N LEU A 169 -13.44 -7.18 2.51
CA LEU A 169 -13.13 -8.53 2.04
C LEU A 169 -14.12 -9.05 0.98
N GLU A 170 -15.31 -8.48 0.85
CA GLU A 170 -16.27 -8.91 -0.18
C GLU A 170 -16.04 -8.23 -1.53
N LYS A 171 -15.14 -7.25 -1.58
CA LYS A 171 -14.83 -6.52 -2.82
C LYS A 171 -13.97 -7.37 -3.77
N PRO A 172 -14.07 -7.17 -5.10
CA PRO A 172 -13.25 -7.89 -6.08
C PRO A 172 -11.74 -7.78 -5.78
N TYR A 173 -10.94 -8.75 -6.23
CA TYR A 173 -9.48 -8.74 -6.00
C TYR A 173 -8.76 -9.40 -7.19
N PRO A 174 -7.59 -8.92 -7.65
CA PRO A 174 -6.84 -7.77 -7.12
C PRO A 174 -7.38 -6.41 -7.60
N TYR A 175 -7.21 -5.39 -6.76
CA TYR A 175 -7.60 -3.99 -7.03
C TYR A 175 -6.40 -3.05 -7.10
N TRP A 176 -5.56 -3.17 -8.12
CA TRP A 176 -4.29 -2.41 -8.19
C TRP A 176 -4.41 -0.88 -8.14
N ASN A 177 -5.59 -0.32 -8.37
CA ASN A 177 -5.89 1.11 -8.13
C ASN A 177 -5.73 1.52 -6.65
N LEU A 178 -5.94 0.61 -5.69
CA LEU A 178 -5.81 0.83 -4.25
C LEU A 178 -4.58 0.13 -3.64
N LEU A 179 -4.13 -0.96 -4.26
CA LEU A 179 -3.05 -1.80 -3.74
C LEU A 179 -1.74 -1.00 -3.61
N GLY A 180 -1.09 -1.07 -2.45
CA GLY A 180 0.10 -0.28 -2.13
C GLY A 180 -0.17 1.14 -1.62
N ASN A 181 -1.37 1.68 -1.82
CA ASN A 181 -1.71 3.02 -1.35
C ASN A 181 -2.81 3.04 -0.29
N GLY A 182 -3.63 2.00 -0.22
CA GLY A 182 -4.70 1.80 0.75
C GLY A 182 -5.13 0.34 0.85
N GLY A 183 -6.22 0.10 1.58
CA GLY A 183 -6.92 -1.20 1.62
C GLY A 183 -6.32 -2.28 2.53
N ILE A 184 -5.13 -2.07 3.12
CA ILE A 184 -4.64 -3.00 4.16
C ILE A 184 -5.59 -2.93 5.34
N LEU A 185 -6.00 -4.10 5.82
CA LEU A 185 -6.77 -4.28 7.03
C LEU A 185 -5.82 -4.52 8.20
N SER A 186 -6.16 -4.01 9.38
CA SER A 186 -5.39 -4.25 10.60
C SER A 186 -6.25 -4.12 11.86
N THR A 187 -5.70 -4.49 13.01
CA THR A 187 -6.28 -4.26 14.35
C THR A 187 -5.49 -3.18 15.07
N THR A 188 -6.09 -2.54 16.09
CA THR A 188 -5.35 -1.58 16.93
C THR A 188 -4.15 -2.23 17.62
N GLU A 189 -4.27 -3.50 18.02
CA GLU A 189 -3.18 -4.26 18.64
C GLU A 189 -1.98 -4.44 17.69
N ASP A 190 -2.23 -4.81 16.43
CA ASP A 190 -1.16 -4.97 15.46
C ASP A 190 -0.54 -3.64 15.05
N MET A 191 -1.34 -2.58 14.91
CA MET A 191 -0.81 -1.23 14.68
C MET A 191 0.08 -0.74 15.84
N TYR A 192 -0.22 -1.13 17.08
CA TYR A 192 0.65 -0.86 18.22
C TYR A 192 1.97 -1.66 18.13
N LYS A 193 1.91 -2.94 17.75
CA LYS A 193 3.13 -3.74 17.50
C LYS A 193 4.00 -3.13 16.40
N TRP A 194 3.38 -2.62 15.34
CA TRP A 194 4.08 -1.91 14.27
C TRP A 194 4.82 -0.68 14.79
N HIS A 195 4.14 0.16 15.58
CA HIS A 195 4.74 1.34 16.21
C HIS A 195 5.96 0.97 17.07
N LEU A 196 5.86 -0.10 17.86
CA LEU A 196 6.99 -0.60 18.65
C LEU A 196 8.13 -1.13 17.76
N ALA A 197 7.79 -1.83 16.67
CA ALA A 197 8.77 -2.39 15.74
C ALA A 197 9.56 -1.31 14.99
N LEU A 198 8.96 -0.15 14.73
CA LEU A 198 9.63 1.01 14.13
C LEU A 198 10.53 1.79 15.10
N LYS A 199 10.37 1.61 16.41
CA LYS A 199 11.24 2.24 17.42
C LYS A 199 12.59 1.54 17.60
N GLY A 200 12.76 0.35 17.03
CA GLY A 200 14.02 -0.38 17.09
C GLY A 200 14.45 -0.86 15.70
N ASP A 201 15.58 -1.54 15.63
CA ASP A 201 16.22 -1.90 14.37
C ASP A 201 15.71 -3.20 13.74
N LYS A 202 14.62 -3.77 14.30
CA LYS A 202 14.13 -5.10 13.90
C LYS A 202 13.61 -5.12 12.46
N ILE A 203 12.95 -4.03 12.05
CA ILE A 203 12.35 -3.91 10.72
C ILE A 203 13.20 -3.02 9.84
N LEU A 204 13.46 -1.79 10.27
CA LEU A 204 14.30 -0.81 9.58
C LEU A 204 15.49 -0.54 10.50
N SER A 205 16.71 -0.83 10.05
CA SER A 205 17.92 -0.51 10.81
C SER A 205 18.27 0.97 10.67
N ALA A 206 18.75 1.59 11.75
CA ALA A 206 19.30 2.95 11.74
C ALA A 206 20.55 3.10 10.84
#